data_AF-A0A6J4YAZ7-F1
#
_entry.id   AF-A0A6J4YAZ7-F1
#
_cell.length_a   1.000
_cell.length_b   1.000
_cell.length_c   1.000
_cell.angle_alpha   90.00
_cell.angle_beta   90.00
_cell.angle_gamma   90.00
#
_symmetry.space_group_name_H-M   'P 1'
#
loop_
_entity.id
_entity.type
_entity.pdbx_description
1 polymer ?
#
loop_
_entity_poly.entity_id
_entity_poly.type
_entity_poly.pdbx_seq_one_letter_code
_entity_poly.pdbx_strand_id
1 'polypeptide(L)'
;MFRNLVGCCMALLLLLAGCSSPPKTPDLGGIYNHLAQHEDPYRNPIILIPGLLGSKLVDPDSEMIVWGAFGTGTLNPNKPEGARLFGLPMQPGKNLHELKDGVKPVGTLDRVVVNF
;
A
#
# COMPACT_ATOMS: atom_id res chain seq x y z
N MET A 1 39.97 -39.04 -9.08
CA MET A 1 39.24 -37.92 -9.73
C MET A 1 37.85 -37.72 -9.14
N PHE A 2 37.01 -38.77 -9.02
CA PHE A 2 35.65 -38.68 -8.42
C PHE A 2 35.57 -38.12 -6.99
N ARG A 3 36.53 -38.46 -6.11
CA ARG A 3 36.53 -38.01 -4.71
C ARG A 3 36.71 -36.49 -4.54
N ASN A 4 37.44 -35.86 -5.46
CA ASN A 4 37.68 -34.41 -5.45
C ASN A 4 36.48 -33.63 -6.04
N LEU A 5 35.73 -34.25 -6.96
CA LEU A 5 34.53 -33.67 -7.57
C LEU A 5 33.36 -33.60 -6.59
N VAL A 6 33.18 -34.64 -5.75
CA VAL A 6 32.14 -34.69 -4.71
C VAL A 6 32.41 -33.66 -3.61
N GLY A 7 33.68 -33.48 -3.20
CA GLY A 7 34.05 -32.46 -2.22
C GLY A 7 33.76 -31.04 -2.72
N CYS A 8 34.03 -30.76 -4.00
CA CYS A 8 33.74 -29.46 -4.61
C CYS A 8 32.23 -29.17 -4.71
N CYS A 9 31.42 -30.17 -5.08
CA CYS A 9 29.96 -30.03 -5.10
C CYS A 9 29.37 -29.78 -3.70
N MET A 10 29.89 -30.44 -2.67
CA MET A 10 29.40 -30.25 -1.30
C MET A 10 29.76 -28.87 -0.73
N ALA A 11 30.94 -28.36 -1.05
CA ALA A 11 31.33 -26.99 -0.70
C ALA A 11 30.45 -25.94 -1.39
N LEU A 12 30.08 -26.18 -2.66
CA LEU A 12 29.22 -25.29 -3.43
C LEU A 12 27.78 -25.25 -2.88
N LEU A 13 27.24 -26.39 -2.45
CA LEU A 13 25.91 -26.48 -1.82
C LEU A 13 25.85 -25.74 -0.48
N LEU A 14 26.92 -25.78 0.32
CA LEU A 14 27.01 -25.07 1.59
C LEU A 14 27.06 -23.55 1.42
N LEU A 15 27.72 -23.07 0.35
CA LEU A 15 27.79 -21.64 0.03
C LEU A 15 26.43 -21.07 -0.43
N LEU A 16 25.60 -21.88 -1.09
CA LEU A 16 24.28 -21.46 -1.57
C LEU A 16 23.21 -21.40 -0.46
N ALA A 17 23.40 -22.10 0.66
CA ALA A 17 22.45 -22.11 1.77
C ALA A 17 22.46 -20.82 2.62
N GLY A 18 23.50 -19.99 2.51
CA GLY A 18 23.65 -18.76 3.30
C GLY A 18 22.78 -17.58 2.84
N CYS A 19 22.27 -17.60 1.60
CA CYS A 19 21.51 -16.49 1.02
C CYS A 19 20.00 -16.55 1.29
N SER A 20 19.50 -17.56 2.01
CA SER A 20 18.06 -17.76 2.22
C SER A 20 17.52 -17.18 3.54
N SER A 21 18.30 -16.36 4.26
CA SER A 21 17.82 -15.81 5.54
C SER A 21 16.67 -14.83 5.30
N PRO A 22 15.47 -15.05 5.87
CA PRO A 22 14.38 -14.11 5.74
C PRO A 22 14.77 -12.77 6.38
N PRO A 23 14.34 -11.63 5.80
CA PRO A 23 14.63 -10.33 6.38
C PRO A 23 14.01 -10.25 7.78
N LYS A 24 14.82 -9.87 8.77
CA LYS A 24 14.35 -9.60 10.12
C LYS A 24 13.53 -8.31 10.10
N THR A 25 12.22 -8.46 9.99
CA THR A 25 11.28 -7.34 10.06
C THR A 25 10.89 -7.11 11.52
N PRO A 26 10.78 -5.84 11.96
CA PRO A 26 10.23 -5.54 13.28
C PRO A 26 8.78 -6.03 13.36
N ASP A 27 8.40 -6.65 14.48
CA ASP A 27 7.01 -7.02 14.74
C ASP A 27 6.19 -5.77 15.13
N LEU A 28 5.82 -4.98 14.12
CA LEU A 28 5.00 -3.79 14.29
C LEU A 28 3.64 -4.14 14.88
N GLY A 29 3.10 -5.32 14.56
CA GLY A 29 1.84 -5.81 15.11
C GLY A 29 1.92 -5.99 16.62
N GLY A 30 2.92 -6.72 17.10
CA GLY A 30 3.14 -6.92 18.53
C GLY A 30 3.41 -5.62 19.30
N ILE A 31 4.14 -4.68 18.70
CA ILE A 31 4.48 -3.40 19.34
C ILE A 31 3.28 -2.45 19.40
N TYR A 32 2.53 -2.31 18.30
CA TYR A 32 1.55 -1.24 18.16
C TYR A 32 0.10 -1.69 18.36
N ASN A 33 -0.24 -2.98 18.23
CA ASN A 33 -1.65 -3.39 18.22
C ASN A 33 -2.34 -3.16 19.57
N HIS A 34 -1.70 -3.49 20.69
CA HIS A 34 -2.25 -3.22 22.03
C HIS A 34 -2.47 -1.71 22.24
N LEU A 35 -1.49 -0.91 21.83
CA LEU A 35 -1.54 0.55 21.92
C LEU A 35 -2.60 1.13 20.97
N ALA A 36 -2.79 0.60 19.77
CA ALA A 36 -3.81 1.08 18.83
C ALA A 36 -5.23 0.76 19.32
N GLN A 37 -5.41 -0.33 20.07
CA GLN A 37 -6.71 -0.81 20.52
C GLN A 37 -7.14 -0.28 21.90
N HIS A 38 -6.21 0.24 22.70
CA HIS A 38 -6.51 0.82 24.02
C HIS A 38 -6.30 2.33 23.99
N GLU A 39 -7.41 3.06 23.97
CA GLU A 39 -7.44 4.51 24.06
C GLU A 39 -7.31 4.94 25.52
N ASP A 40 -6.36 5.82 25.80
CA ASP A 40 -6.13 6.45 27.11
C ASP A 40 -5.88 7.95 26.86
N PRO A 41 -6.51 8.88 27.60
CA PRO A 41 -6.37 10.31 27.33
C PRO A 41 -4.99 10.90 27.69
N TYR A 42 -4.14 10.16 28.41
CA TYR A 42 -2.83 10.62 28.90
C TYR A 42 -1.65 9.94 28.23
N ARG A 43 -1.86 9.04 27.26
CA ARG A 43 -0.76 8.40 26.51
C ARG A 43 -0.30 9.23 25.32
N ASN A 44 0.93 8.97 24.88
CA ASN A 44 1.44 9.55 23.64
C ASN A 44 0.61 9.06 22.43
N PRO A 45 0.06 9.96 21.61
CA PRO A 45 -0.69 9.57 20.44
C PRO A 45 0.24 8.91 19.42
N ILE A 46 -0.26 7.85 18.77
CA ILE A 46 0.40 7.23 17.62
C ILE A 46 -0.26 7.82 16.37
N ILE A 47 0.50 8.55 15.56
CA ILE A 47 0.04 9.12 14.30
C ILE A 47 0.61 8.27 13.15
N LEU A 48 -0.26 7.63 12.38
CA LEU A 48 0.11 6.91 11.17
C LEU A 48 0.02 7.84 9.96
N ILE A 49 1.15 8.11 9.32
CA ILE A 49 1.21 8.84 8.05
C ILE A 49 1.52 7.81 6.95
N PRO A 50 0.54 7.43 6.11
CA PRO A 50 0.77 6.42 5.08
C PRO A 50 1.60 6.98 3.92
N GLY A 51 2.24 6.06 3.18
CA GLY A 51 2.94 6.37 1.94
C GLY A 51 2.02 6.47 0.72
N LEU A 52 2.61 6.35 -0.47
CA LEU A 52 1.90 6.41 -1.75
C LEU A 52 0.73 5.40 -1.79
N LEU A 53 -0.46 5.87 -2.19
CA LEU A 53 -1.71 5.09 -2.26
C LEU A 53 -2.21 4.49 -0.93
N GLY A 54 -1.63 4.88 0.21
CA GLY A 54 -2.02 4.37 1.52
C GLY A 54 -3.16 5.14 2.21
N SER A 55 -3.84 6.05 1.50
CA SER A 55 -5.01 6.77 1.99
C SER A 55 -6.24 6.49 1.13
N LYS A 56 -7.42 6.48 1.74
CA LYS A 56 -8.71 6.44 1.03
C LYS A 56 -8.95 7.80 0.37
N LEU A 57 -9.36 7.80 -0.90
CA LEU A 57 -9.66 9.00 -1.68
C LEU A 57 -11.14 9.07 -2.03
N VAL A 58 -11.75 10.24 -1.87
CA VAL A 58 -13.15 10.48 -2.22
C VAL A 58 -13.31 11.71 -3.09
N ASP A 59 -14.36 11.71 -3.90
CA ASP A 59 -14.91 12.92 -4.47
C ASP A 59 -15.90 13.55 -3.47
N PRO A 60 -15.65 14.78 -2.97
CA PRO A 60 -16.47 15.37 -1.91
C PRO A 60 -17.87 15.78 -2.39
N ASP A 61 -18.06 16.04 -3.69
CA ASP A 61 -19.34 16.49 -4.24
C ASP A 61 -20.35 15.34 -4.36
N SER A 62 -19.87 14.15 -4.74
CA SER A 62 -20.70 12.95 -4.91
C SER A 62 -20.61 11.94 -3.76
N GLU A 63 -19.73 12.18 -2.79
CA GLU A 63 -19.33 11.23 -1.74
C GLU A 63 -18.80 9.87 -2.27
N MET A 64 -18.48 9.80 -3.57
CA MET A 64 -17.99 8.59 -4.21
C MET A 64 -16.57 8.27 -3.75
N ILE A 65 -16.33 7.02 -3.36
CA ILE A 65 -14.98 6.52 -3.09
C ILE A 65 -14.28 6.27 -4.43
N VAL A 66 -13.24 7.07 -4.68
CA VAL A 66 -12.42 7.02 -5.90
C VAL A 66 -11.31 5.99 -5.76
N TRP A 67 -10.73 5.85 -4.55
CA TRP A 67 -9.70 4.88 -4.23
C TRP A 67 -9.84 4.37 -2.81
N GLY A 68 -9.54 3.09 -2.60
CA GLY A 68 -9.57 2.45 -1.28
C GLY A 68 -10.89 1.80 -0.90
N ALA A 69 -11.75 1.50 -1.87
CA ALA A 69 -12.86 0.57 -1.73
C ALA A 69 -12.72 -0.54 -2.78
N PHE A 70 -12.86 -1.79 -2.34
CA PHE A 70 -12.74 -2.99 -3.18
C PHE A 70 -14.04 -3.77 -3.01
N GLY A 71 -14.96 -3.67 -3.98
CA GLY A 71 -16.31 -4.24 -3.88
C GLY A 71 -17.29 -3.66 -4.89
N THR A 72 -18.59 -3.92 -4.70
CA THR A 72 -19.68 -3.35 -5.51
C THR A 72 -20.02 -1.92 -5.02
N GLY A 73 -20.44 -1.05 -5.94
CA GLY A 73 -20.77 0.36 -5.61
C GLY A 73 -19.58 1.32 -5.58
N THR A 74 -18.41 0.87 -6.06
CA THR A 74 -17.20 1.69 -6.18
C THR A 74 -17.11 2.36 -7.56
N LEU A 75 -16.19 3.31 -7.68
CA LEU A 75 -15.81 3.91 -8.95
C LEU A 75 -15.48 2.82 -10.00
N ASN A 76 -16.04 2.97 -11.21
CA ASN A 76 -15.73 2.11 -12.36
C ASN A 76 -14.87 2.88 -13.38
N PRO A 77 -13.56 2.60 -13.48
CA PRO A 77 -12.67 3.32 -14.38
C PRO A 77 -12.90 2.99 -15.86
N ASN A 78 -13.70 1.97 -16.19
CA ASN A 78 -14.10 1.66 -17.57
C ASN A 78 -15.25 2.52 -18.07
N LYS A 79 -15.87 3.34 -17.21
CA LYS A 79 -16.87 4.32 -17.61
C LYS A 79 -16.25 5.72 -17.66
N PRO A 80 -16.68 6.60 -18.59
CA PRO A 80 -16.09 7.94 -18.73
C PRO A 80 -16.09 8.77 -17.45
N GLU A 81 -17.17 8.70 -16.65
CA GLU A 81 -17.28 9.38 -15.37
C GLU A 81 -16.26 8.89 -14.33
N GLY A 82 -16.08 7.56 -14.20
CA GLY A 82 -15.10 6.99 -13.28
C GLY A 82 -13.66 7.20 -13.74
N ALA A 83 -13.41 7.11 -15.05
CA ALA A 83 -12.08 7.40 -15.62
C ALA A 83 -11.61 8.82 -15.31
N ARG A 84 -12.52 9.81 -15.36
CA ARG A 84 -12.20 11.21 -15.05
C ARG A 84 -11.88 11.47 -13.59
N LEU A 85 -12.54 10.77 -12.66
CA LEU A 85 -12.29 10.91 -11.23
C LEU A 85 -10.99 10.22 -10.79
N PHE A 86 -10.60 9.13 -11.44
CA PHE A 86 -9.36 8.41 -11.14
C PHE A 86 -8.12 8.98 -11.87
N GLY A 87 -8.30 9.49 -13.08
CA GLY A 87 -7.22 9.98 -13.93
C GLY A 87 -6.67 11.35 -13.49
N LEU A 88 -5.47 11.66 -13.98
CA LEU A 88 -4.91 13.01 -13.81
C LEU A 88 -5.74 14.03 -14.60
N PRO A 89 -6.00 15.24 -14.06
CA PRO A 89 -6.86 16.25 -14.68
C PRO A 89 -6.18 16.99 -15.83
N MET A 90 -5.69 16.26 -16.85
CA MET A 90 -4.94 16.80 -17.97
C MET A 90 -5.79 17.67 -18.89
N GLN A 91 -5.28 18.86 -19.23
CA GLN A 91 -5.93 19.79 -20.18
C GLN A 91 -4.92 20.33 -21.20
N PRO A 92 -5.28 20.40 -22.50
CA PRO A 92 -4.41 20.97 -23.53
C PRO A 92 -4.05 22.44 -23.23
N GLY A 93 -2.77 22.78 -23.40
CA GLY A 93 -2.29 24.17 -23.28
C GLY A 93 -2.22 24.72 -21.86
N LYS A 94 -2.46 23.90 -20.83
CA LYS A 94 -2.34 24.28 -19.41
C LYS A 94 -1.03 23.80 -18.81
N ASN A 95 -0.48 24.59 -17.89
CA ASN A 95 0.69 24.17 -17.14
C ASN A 95 0.30 23.15 -16.08
N LEU A 96 1.14 22.14 -15.82
CA LEU A 96 0.83 21.06 -14.88
C LEU A 96 0.48 21.57 -13.46
N HIS A 97 1.14 22.63 -12.98
CA HIS A 97 0.90 23.19 -11.65
C HIS A 97 -0.46 23.90 -11.51
N GLU A 98 -1.14 24.20 -12.62
CA GLU A 98 -2.47 24.80 -12.66
C GLU A 98 -3.58 23.74 -12.65
N LEU A 99 -3.24 22.49 -12.98
CA LEU A 99 -4.18 21.38 -13.03
C LEU A 99 -4.47 20.89 -11.62
N LYS A 100 -5.75 20.92 -11.24
CA LYS A 100 -6.23 20.46 -9.93
C LYS A 100 -7.48 19.62 -10.12
N ASP A 101 -7.62 18.58 -9.31
CA ASP A 101 -8.84 17.81 -9.18
C ASP A 101 -9.55 18.11 -7.84
N GLY A 102 -10.78 17.60 -7.71
CA GLY A 102 -11.60 17.72 -6.51
C GLY A 102 -11.33 16.63 -5.48
N VAL A 103 -10.56 15.59 -5.81
CA VAL A 103 -10.42 14.38 -5.01
C VAL A 103 -9.63 14.68 -3.74
N LYS A 104 -10.11 14.19 -2.60
CA LYS A 104 -9.51 14.44 -1.28
C LYS A 104 -9.18 13.15 -0.55
N PRO A 105 -8.05 13.11 0.18
CA PRO A 105 -7.80 12.05 1.14
C PRO A 105 -8.71 12.24 2.35
N VAL A 106 -9.35 11.16 2.82
CA VAL A 106 -10.25 11.19 4.00
C VAL A 106 -9.74 10.36 5.18
N GLY A 107 -8.66 9.62 5.01
CA GLY A 107 -8.06 8.82 6.07
C GLY A 107 -7.11 7.76 5.52
N THR A 108 -6.47 7.03 6.42
CA THR A 108 -5.65 5.85 6.06
C THR A 108 -6.51 4.79 5.37
N LEU A 109 -5.92 4.06 4.45
CA LEU A 109 -6.54 2.88 3.86
C LEU A 109 -6.72 1.83 4.96
N ASP A 110 -7.97 1.49 5.25
CA ASP A 110 -8.38 0.70 6.42
C ASP A 110 -8.67 -0.77 6.08
N ARG A 111 -9.31 -1.03 4.93
CA ARG A 111 -9.71 -2.38 4.55
C ARG A 111 -9.56 -2.63 3.05
N VAL A 112 -8.71 -3.60 2.71
CA VAL A 112 -8.61 -4.17 1.36
C VAL A 112 -9.25 -5.56 1.39
N VAL A 113 -10.38 -5.73 0.71
CA VAL A 113 -11.01 -7.05 0.54
C VAL A 113 -10.64 -7.56 -0.85
N VAL A 114 -9.75 -8.56 -0.91
CA VAL A 114 -9.42 -9.27 -2.15
C VAL A 114 -10.17 -10.59 -2.13
N ASN A 115 -11.18 -10.72 -2.99
CA ASN A 115 -11.86 -11.99 -3.24
C ASN A 115 -11.20 -12.63 -4.47
N PHE A 116 -10.68 -13.84 -4.31
CA PHE A 116 -10.13 -14.67 -5.40
C PHE A 116 -11.23 -15.58 -5.97
#